data_AF-A0A259S7T7-F1
#
_entry.id   AF-A0A259S7T7-F1
#
_cell.length_a   1.000
_cell.length_b   1.000
_cell.length_c   1.000
_cell.angle_alpha   90.00
_cell.angle_beta   90.00
_cell.angle_gamma   90.00
#
_symmetry.space_group_name_H-M   'P 1'
#
loop_
_entity.id
_entity.type
_entity.pdbx_description
1 polymer ?
#
loop_
_entity_poly.entity_id
_entity_poly.type
_entity_poly.pdbx_seq_one_letter_code
_entity_poly.pdbx_strand_id
1 'polypeptide(L)' 'EGDIAWLGFLRKLRSTAMPIATLRRYVELARAGDGTSAARLALLREHRETVLARRAELDDALGAIDLKIALYSERLPS' A
#
# COMPACT_ATOMS: atom_id res chain seq x y z
N GLU A 1 -22.44 3.78 9.98
CA GLU A 1 -21.06 4.31 10.03
C GLU A 1 -19.98 3.26 9.69
N GLY A 2 -20.13 2.01 10.15
CA GLY A 2 -19.15 0.93 9.90
C GLY A 2 -18.87 0.58 8.43
N ASP A 3 -19.89 0.61 7.56
CA ASP A 3 -19.71 0.20 6.14
C ASP A 3 -18.85 1.18 5.32
N ILE A 4 -18.93 2.48 5.62
CA ILE A 4 -18.13 3.51 4.92
C ILE A 4 -16.66 3.38 5.30
N ALA A 5 -16.37 3.18 6.59
CA ALA A 5 -15.01 2.96 7.06
C ALA A 5 -14.41 1.67 6.46
N TRP A 6 -15.21 0.60 6.38
CA TRP A 6 -14.82 -0.66 5.77
C TRP A 6 -14.51 -0.54 4.27
N LEU A 7 -15.38 0.10 3.49
CA LEU A 7 -15.14 0.37 2.07
C LEU A 7 -13.91 1.27 1.88
N GLY A 8 -13.73 2.26 2.75
CA GLY A 8 -12.53 3.11 2.78
C GLY A 8 -11.25 2.31 2.99
N PHE A 9 -11.28 1.32 3.89
CA PHE A 9 -10.15 0.42 4.12
C PHE A 9 -9.85 -0.46 2.91
N LEU A 10 -10.85 -1.13 2.33
CA LEU A 10 -10.65 -1.96 1.13
C LEU A 10 -10.11 -1.14 -0.06
N ARG A 11 -10.53 0.13 -0.19
CA ARG A 11 -9.98 1.04 -1.20
C ARG A 11 -8.50 1.33 -0.97
N LYS A 12 -8.06 1.51 0.28
CA LYS A 12 -6.64 1.70 0.63
C LYS A 12 -5.79 0.46 0.35
N LEU A 13 -6.32 -0.74 0.61
CA LEU A 13 -5.65 -1.98 0.24
C LEU A 13 -5.46 -2.06 -1.28
N ARG A 14 -6.49 -1.73 -2.07
CA ARG A 14 -6.37 -1.70 -3.53
C ARG A 14 -5.39 -0.63 -4.02
N SER A 15 -5.40 0.57 -3.43
CA SER A 15 -4.49 1.65 -3.84
C SER A 15 -3.02 1.36 -3.55
N THR A 16 -2.75 0.41 -2.66
CA THR A 16 -1.40 -0.09 -2.35
C THR A 16 -1.05 -1.35 -3.16
N ALA A 17 -1.66 -1.48 -4.34
CA ALA A 17 -1.43 -2.57 -5.29
C ALA A 17 -1.71 -3.98 -4.74
N MET A 18 -2.58 -4.13 -3.73
CA MET A 18 -3.07 -5.45 -3.35
C MET A 18 -3.81 -6.09 -4.54
N PRO A 19 -3.45 -7.30 -4.98
CA PRO A 19 -4.16 -7.98 -6.06
C PRO A 19 -5.63 -8.17 -5.73
N ILE A 20 -6.50 -8.02 -6.72
CA ILE A 20 -7.96 -8.16 -6.53
C ILE A 20 -8.34 -9.55 -5.99
N ALA A 21 -7.59 -10.60 -6.36
CA ALA A 21 -7.77 -11.94 -5.83
C ALA A 21 -7.51 -12.01 -4.32
N THR A 22 -6.42 -11.41 -3.85
CA THR A 22 -6.07 -11.33 -2.43
C THR A 22 -7.10 -10.48 -1.65
N LEU A 23 -7.57 -9.37 -2.23
CA LEU A 23 -8.60 -8.54 -1.62
C LEU A 23 -9.94 -9.31 -1.49
N ARG A 24 -10.32 -10.10 -2.50
CA ARG A 24 -11.50 -10.97 -2.44
C ARG A 24 -11.37 -12.01 -1.32
N ARG A 25 -10.21 -12.67 -1.22
CA ARG A 25 -9.92 -13.62 -0.13
C ARG A 25 -10.05 -12.96 1.24
N TYR A 26 -9.54 -11.75 1.41
CA TYR A 26 -9.68 -11.01 2.67
C TYR A 26 -11.16 -10.73 3.02
N VAL A 27 -11.96 -10.32 2.03
CA VAL A 27 -13.41 -10.08 2.21
C VAL A 27 -14.15 -11.36 2.56
N GLU A 28 -13.82 -12.49 1.91
CA GLU A 28 -14.41 -13.81 2.21
C GLU A 28 -14.08 -14.25 3.65
N LEU A 29 -12.82 -14.09 4.08
CA LEU A 29 -12.43 -14.36 5.46
C LEU A 29 -13.19 -13.46 6.43
N ALA A 30 -13.32 -12.16 6.14
CA ALA A 30 -14.04 -11.23 7.01
C ALA A 30 -15.54 -11.57 7.13
N ARG A 31 -16.17 -12.06 6.06
CA ARG A 31 -17.57 -12.51 6.07
C ARG A 31 -17.77 -13.81 6.86
N ALA A 32 -16.76 -14.67 6.93
CA ALA A 32 -16.80 -15.91 7.72
C ALA A 32 -16.69 -15.67 9.24
N GLY A 33 -16.52 -14.41 9.69
CA GLY A 33 -16.57 -14.04 11.10
C GLY A 33 -15.28 -14.27 11.87
N ASP A 34 -15.39 -14.29 13.21
CA ASP A 34 -14.24 -14.14 14.11
C ASP A 34 -13.24 -15.30 14.08
N GLY A 35 -13.68 -16.49 13.64
CA GLY A 35 -12.83 -17.66 13.47
C GLY A 35 -11.70 -17.48 12.44
N THR A 36 -11.77 -16.45 11.59
CA THR A 36 -10.75 -16.19 10.57
C THR A 36 -9.76 -15.07 10.94
N SER A 37 -9.85 -14.52 12.15
CA SER A 37 -9.08 -13.34 12.55
C SER A 37 -7.56 -13.54 12.41
N ALA A 38 -7.05 -14.73 12.74
CA ALA A 38 -5.64 -15.06 12.54
C ALA A 38 -5.21 -15.04 11.06
N ALA A 39 -6.05 -15.60 10.17
CA ALA A 39 -5.79 -15.61 8.73
C ALA A 39 -5.85 -14.19 8.12
N ARG A 40 -6.82 -13.37 8.55
CA ARG A 40 -6.91 -11.96 8.16
C ARG A 40 -5.67 -11.18 8.59
N LEU A 41 -5.21 -11.38 9.82
CA LEU A 41 -4.02 -10.73 10.35
C LEU A 41 -2.76 -11.13 9.57
N ALA A 42 -2.60 -12.42 9.27
CA ALA A 42 -1.47 -12.91 8.48
C ALA A 42 -1.41 -12.25 7.09
N LEU A 43 -2.54 -12.22 6.37
CA LEU A 43 -2.65 -11.57 5.06
C LEU A 43 -2.30 -10.08 5.12
N LEU A 44 -2.78 -9.37 6.15
CA LEU A 44 -2.47 -7.95 6.31
C LEU A 44 -0.99 -7.69 6.65
N ARG A 45 -0.36 -8.57 7.44
CA ARG A 45 1.07 -8.48 7.74
C ARG A 45 1.91 -8.72 6.50
N GLU A 46 1.59 -9.74 5.71
CA GLU A 46 2.27 -10.01 4.44
C GLU A 46 2.15 -8.82 3.49
N HIS A 47 0.94 -8.28 3.33
CA HIS A 47 0.74 -7.09 2.49
C HIS A 47 1.49 -5.86 3.01
N ARG A 48 1.56 -5.69 4.34
CA ARG A 48 2.33 -4.60 4.95
C ARG A 48 3.80 -4.64 4.54
N GLU A 49 4.43 -5.80 4.56
CA GLU A 49 5.84 -5.93 4.17
C GLU A 49 6.04 -5.59 2.68
N THR A 50 5.12 -6.03 1.80
CA THR A 50 5.13 -5.63 0.38
C THR A 50 5.03 -4.11 0.20
N VAL A 51 4.14 -3.45 0.95
CA VAL A 51 4.00 -1.98 0.90
C VAL A 51 5.25 -1.27 1.39
N LEU A 52 5.89 -1.77 2.44
CA LEU A 52 7.13 -1.19 2.97
C LEU A 52 8.29 -1.32 1.99
N ALA A 53 8.45 -2.49 1.37
CA ALA A 53 9.45 -2.69 0.33
C ALA A 53 9.23 -1.71 -0.84
N ARG A 54 7.98 -1.60 -1.32
CA ARG A 54 7.66 -0.66 -2.41
C ARG A 54 7.90 0.79 -2.01
N ARG A 55 7.62 1.17 -0.76
CA ARG A 55 7.90 2.51 -0.26
C ARG A 55 9.40 2.81 -0.28
N ALA A 56 10.23 1.87 0.19
CA ALA A 56 11.68 2.03 0.18
C ALA A 56 12.24 2.23 -1.24
N GLU A 57 11.75 1.47 -2.22
CA GLU A 57 12.12 1.65 -3.63
C GLU A 57 11.71 3.04 -4.17
N LEU A 58 10.51 3.51 -3.81
CA LEU A 58 10.02 4.82 -4.23
C LEU A 58 10.81 5.96 -3.59
N ASP A 59 11.14 5.83 -2.30
CA ASP A 59 11.91 6.83 -1.57
C ASP A 59 13.35 6.95 -2.14
N ASP A 60 13.99 5.82 -2.50
CA ASP A 60 15.29 5.81 -3.17
C ASP A 60 15.24 6.46 -4.56
N ALA A 61 14.26 6.06 -5.38
CA ALA A 61 14.07 6.65 -6.70
C ALA A 61 13.79 8.15 -6.63
N LEU A 62 12.99 8.59 -5.66
CA LEU A 62 12.71 10.01 -5.43
C LEU A 62 13.99 10.77 -5.06
N GLY A 63 14.85 10.23 -4.20
CA GLY A 63 16.13 10.83 -3.86
C GLY A 63 17.04 11.02 -5.09
N ALA A 64 17.09 10.05 -6.00
CA ALA A 64 17.84 10.17 -7.24
C ALA A 64 17.27 11.25 -8.17
N ILE A 65 15.93 11.37 -8.25
CA ILE A 65 15.24 12.40 -9.02
C ILE A 65 15.54 13.79 -8.44
N ASP A 66 15.42 13.95 -7.12
CA ASP A 66 15.66 15.23 -6.44
C ASP A 66 17.11 15.72 -6.65
N LEU A 67 18.09 14.80 -6.61
CA LEU A 67 19.48 15.13 -6.93
C LEU A 67 19.61 15.66 -8.37
N LYS A 68 18.95 15.05 -9.34
CA LYS A 68 18.98 15.52 -10.74
C LYS A 68 18.31 16.86 -10.91
N ILE A 69 17.18 17.09 -10.22
CA ILE A 69 16.48 18.37 -10.21
C ILE A 69 17.42 19.46 -9.68
N ALA A 70 18.04 19.26 -8.52
CA ALA A 70 18.97 20.22 -7.93
C ALA A 70 20.12 20.59 -8.88
N LEU A 71 20.77 19.57 -9.47
CA LEU A 71 21.87 19.77 -10.42
C LEU A 71 21.47 20.57 -11.67
N TYR A 72 20.23 20.45 -12.13
CA TYR A 72 19.75 21.21 -13.29
C TYR A 72 19.28 22.60 -12.90
N SER A 73 18.64 22.76 -11.74
CA SER A 73 18.26 24.06 -11.20
C SER A 73 19.46 24.98 -11.00
N GLU A 74 20.61 24.46 -10.56
CA GLU A 74 21.86 25.23 -10.43
C GLU A 74 22.44 25.70 -11.78
N ARG A 75 22.14 25.01 -12.88
CA ARG A 75 22.70 25.28 -14.21
C ARG A 75 21.83 26.20 -15.06
N LEU A 76 20.57 26.39 -14.68
CA LEU A 76 19.66 27.28 -15.39
C LEU A 76 19.94 28.73 -14.93
N PRO A 77 20.16 29.67 -15.87
CA PRO A 77 20.22 31.07 -15.50
C PRO A 77 18.85 31.52 -15.00
N SER A 78 18.86 32.27 -13.89
CA SER A 78 17.70 32.96 -13.31
C SER A 78 17.06 33.96 -14.27
#